data_AF-A0A7W2TD95-F1
#
_entry.id   AF-A0A7W2TD95-F1
#
_cell.length_a   1.000
_cell.length_b   1.000
_cell.length_c   1.000
_cell.angle_alpha   90.00
_cell.angle_beta   90.00
_cell.angle_gamma   90.00
#
_symmetry.space_group_name_H-M   'P 1'
#
loop_
_entity.id
_entity.type
_entity.pdbx_description
1 polymer ?
#
loop_
_entity_poly.entity_id
_entity_poly.type
_entity_poly.pdbx_seq_one_letter_code
_entity_poly.pdbx_strand_id
1 'polypeptide(L)'
;MNIELLDLSSDQLDSCNSAYPDDLENFDILIELDLCFENHQADSVFFEFYVASPNALTLRPINCFSPPTLILEEFDWTVIKSRVTKLLLHANGCKTWTEVATRLSGQIRPVSLSCFPW
;
A
#
# COMPACT_ATOMS: atom_id res chain seq x y z
N MET A 1 17.74 7.85 -4.60
CA MET A 1 16.68 8.69 -5.22
C MET A 1 15.54 8.82 -4.23
N ASN A 2 14.63 9.78 -4.43
CA ASN A 2 13.38 9.80 -3.67
C ASN A 2 12.33 8.97 -4.43
N ILE A 3 11.36 8.45 -3.68
CA ILE A 3 10.23 7.71 -4.23
C ILE A 3 9.02 8.64 -4.23
N GLU A 4 8.33 8.68 -5.36
CA GLU A 4 7.10 9.44 -5.54
C GLU A 4 5.92 8.47 -5.58
N LEU A 5 4.83 8.86 -4.91
CA LEU A 5 3.53 8.20 -5.01
C LEU A 5 2.75 8.88 -6.14
N LEU A 6 2.56 8.16 -7.25
CA LEU A 6 1.82 8.65 -8.41
C LEU A 6 0.32 8.52 -8.19
N ASP A 7 -0.13 7.35 -7.80
CA ASP A 7 -1.53 7.07 -7.53
C ASP A 7 -1.73 6.07 -6.39
N LEU A 8 -2.93 6.10 -5.82
CA LEU A 8 -3.36 5.20 -4.77
C LEU A 8 -4.81 4.82 -5.01
N SER A 9 -5.07 3.53 -5.22
CA SER A 9 -6.34 3.02 -5.72
C SER A 9 -6.72 1.67 -5.06
N SER A 10 -7.94 1.23 -5.34
CA SER A 10 -8.43 -0.11 -4.99
C SER A 10 -9.48 -0.53 -6.00
N ASP A 11 -9.37 -1.76 -6.51
CA ASP A 11 -10.34 -2.39 -7.42
C ASP A 11 -11.58 -2.92 -6.68
N GLN A 12 -11.54 -2.96 -5.35
CA GLN A 12 -12.64 -3.38 -4.48
C GLN A 12 -13.64 -2.24 -4.20
N LEU A 13 -13.38 -1.05 -4.73
CA LEU A 13 -14.19 0.14 -4.53
C LEU A 13 -14.73 0.66 -5.87
N ASP A 14 -16.02 0.98 -5.92
CA ASP A 14 -16.76 1.34 -7.15
C ASP A 14 -16.17 2.52 -7.94
N SER A 15 -15.33 3.36 -7.31
CA SER A 15 -14.54 4.37 -8.00
C SER A 15 -13.15 4.49 -7.38
N CYS A 16 -12.12 4.21 -8.17
CA CYS A 16 -10.73 4.39 -7.80
C CYS A 16 -10.54 5.79 -7.19
N ASN A 17 -10.09 5.84 -5.93
CA ASN A 17 -9.50 7.01 -5.27
C ASN A 17 -10.51 8.00 -4.65
N SER A 18 -11.81 7.71 -4.70
CA SER A 18 -12.84 8.52 -4.01
C SER A 18 -14.01 7.74 -3.44
N ALA A 19 -14.18 6.47 -3.81
CA ALA A 19 -15.16 5.60 -3.19
C ALA A 19 -14.75 5.22 -1.76
N TYR A 20 -15.76 4.85 -0.98
CA TYR A 20 -15.66 4.36 0.38
C TYR A 20 -16.15 2.91 0.41
N PRO A 21 -15.70 2.09 1.38
CA PRO A 21 -16.32 0.79 1.60
C PRO A 21 -17.81 0.93 1.91
N ASP A 22 -18.59 -0.06 1.47
CA ASP A 22 -20.03 -0.14 1.78
C ASP A 22 -20.27 -0.25 3.30
N ASP A 23 -19.35 -0.92 4.01
CA ASP A 23 -19.37 -1.06 5.47
C ASP A 23 -18.21 -0.28 6.09
N LEU A 24 -18.54 0.89 6.65
CA LEU A 24 -17.56 1.80 7.28
C LEU A 24 -17.05 1.28 8.63
N GLU A 25 -17.76 0.35 9.28
CA GLU A 25 -17.37 -0.22 10.57
C GLU A 25 -16.59 -1.53 10.42
N ASN A 26 -16.69 -2.19 9.26
CA ASN A 26 -16.10 -3.49 8.97
C ASN A 26 -15.54 -3.59 7.55
N PHE A 27 -14.47 -2.86 7.28
CA PHE A 27 -13.72 -2.93 6.02
C PHE A 27 -12.38 -3.65 6.15
N ASP A 28 -11.99 -4.39 5.12
CA ASP A 28 -10.65 -4.98 4.91
C ASP A 28 -10.32 -4.93 3.42
N ILE A 29 -9.65 -3.85 2.99
CA ILE A 29 -9.54 -3.46 1.58
C ILE A 29 -8.10 -3.57 1.11
N LEU A 30 -7.87 -4.17 -0.05
CA LEU A 30 -6.56 -4.16 -0.71
C LEU A 30 -6.34 -2.81 -1.41
N ILE A 31 -5.28 -2.11 -1.03
CA ILE A 31 -4.87 -0.84 -1.63
C ILE A 31 -3.64 -1.08 -2.51
N GLU A 32 -3.70 -0.60 -3.74
CA GLU A 32 -2.59 -0.57 -4.67
C GLU A 32 -1.96 0.83 -4.69
N LEU A 33 -0.63 0.85 -4.79
CA LEU A 33 0.24 2.00 -4.83
C LEU A 33 0.98 2.00 -6.15
N ASP A 34 0.82 3.06 -6.94
CA ASP A 34 1.66 3.30 -8.11
C ASP A 34 2.86 4.17 -7.69
N LEU A 35 4.05 3.58 -7.67
CA LEU A 35 5.27 4.22 -7.18
C LEU A 35 6.27 4.41 -8.32
N CYS A 36 6.94 5.56 -8.36
CA CYS A 36 8.09 5.75 -9.24
C CYS A 36 9.29 6.34 -8.50
N PHE A 37 10.49 6.21 -9.07
CA PHE A 37 11.60 7.06 -8.64
C PHE A 37 11.39 8.47 -9.21
N GLU A 38 11.77 9.48 -8.45
CA GLU A 38 11.69 10.90 -8.86
C GLU A 38 12.32 11.10 -10.25
N ASN A 39 11.61 11.79 -11.15
CA ASN A 39 11.95 11.98 -12.57
C ASN A 39 11.93 10.72 -13.46
N HIS A 40 11.43 9.58 -12.98
CA HIS A 40 11.36 8.31 -13.72
C HIS A 40 9.94 7.72 -13.73
N GLN A 41 8.93 8.53 -14.06
CA GLN A 41 7.52 8.10 -14.06
C GLN A 41 7.21 6.96 -15.03
N ALA A 42 7.97 6.82 -16.12
CA ALA A 42 7.77 5.75 -17.09
C ALA A 42 8.12 4.34 -16.55
N ASP A 43 8.89 4.27 -15.45
CA ASP A 43 9.35 3.03 -14.82
C ASP A 43 8.63 2.78 -13.49
N SER A 44 7.34 3.13 -13.43
CA SER A 44 6.56 2.95 -12.21
C SER A 44 6.32 1.47 -11.90
N VAL A 45 6.21 1.17 -10.60
CA VAL A 45 6.05 -0.19 -10.07
C VAL A 45 4.95 -0.18 -9.02
N PHE A 46 4.10 -1.20 -9.10
CA PHE A 46 2.99 -1.37 -8.19
C PHE A 46 3.39 -2.10 -6.90
N PHE A 47 2.97 -1.51 -5.78
CA PHE A 47 3.03 -2.11 -4.46
C PHE A 47 1.62 -2.19 -3.87
N GLU A 48 1.41 -3.06 -2.90
CA GLU A 48 0.11 -3.25 -2.28
C GLU A 48 0.22 -3.52 -0.78
N PHE A 49 -0.86 -3.20 -0.07
CA PHE A 49 -1.08 -3.50 1.34
C PHE A 49 -2.58 -3.45 1.65
N TYR A 50 -2.97 -3.97 2.81
CA TYR A 50 -4.37 -3.90 3.24
C TYR A 50 -4.62 -2.68 4.13
N VAL A 51 -5.82 -2.12 4.04
CA VAL A 51 -6.37 -1.15 4.98
C VAL A 51 -7.59 -1.78 5.63
N ALA A 52 -7.56 -1.92 6.96
CA ALA A 52 -8.60 -2.63 7.69
C ALA A 52 -9.08 -1.87 8.93
N SER A 53 -10.38 -2.01 9.22
CA SER A 53 -10.97 -1.62 10.50
C SER A 53 -10.50 -2.56 11.62
N PRO A 54 -10.47 -2.10 12.90
CA PRO A 54 -10.19 -2.99 14.03
C PRO A 54 -11.13 -4.20 14.09
N ASN A 55 -12.40 -4.01 13.73
CA ASN A 55 -13.40 -5.08 13.74
C ASN A 55 -13.09 -6.14 12.68
N ALA A 56 -12.75 -5.74 11.45
CA ALA A 56 -12.45 -6.68 10.37
C ALA A 56 -11.24 -7.57 10.68
N LEU A 57 -10.26 -7.06 11.43
CA LEU A 57 -9.11 -7.87 11.87
C LEU A 57 -9.51 -9.04 12.76
N THR A 58 -10.57 -8.89 13.56
CA THR A 58 -11.06 -9.97 14.43
C THR A 58 -11.72 -11.09 13.63
N LEU A 59 -12.12 -10.81 12.40
CA LEU A 59 -12.73 -11.76 11.47
C LEU A 59 -11.70 -12.49 10.60
N ARG A 60 -10.43 -12.05 10.61
CA ARG A 60 -9.37 -12.75 9.88
C ARG A 60 -9.13 -14.14 10.46
N PRO A 61 -8.72 -15.12 9.64
CA PRO A 61 -8.45 -16.47 10.12
C PRO A 61 -7.41 -16.50 11.25
N ILE A 62 -7.66 -17.35 12.25
CA ILE A 62 -6.69 -17.58 13.33
C ILE A 62 -5.55 -18.50 12.84
N ASN A 63 -4.37 -18.34 13.43
CA ASN A 63 -3.16 -19.12 13.12
C ASN A 63 -2.66 -18.99 11.66
N CYS A 64 -2.89 -17.85 11.01
CA CYS A 64 -2.35 -17.57 9.67
C CYS A 64 -1.36 -16.41 9.67
N PHE A 65 -0.48 -16.36 8.68
CA PHE A 65 0.27 -15.15 8.38
C PHE A 65 -0.68 -14.08 7.86
N SER A 66 -0.54 -12.85 8.37
CA SER A 66 -1.34 -11.72 7.93
C SER A 66 -0.55 -10.89 6.92
N PRO A 67 -1.18 -10.40 5.84
CA PRO A 67 -0.52 -9.49 4.93
C PRO A 67 -0.21 -8.15 5.63
N PRO A 68 0.71 -7.34 5.08
CA PRO A 68 0.95 -5.99 5.57
C PRO A 68 -0.36 -5.20 5.61
N THR A 69 -0.69 -4.62 6.77
CA THR A 69 -1.99 -3.99 7.01
C THR A 69 -1.84 -2.69 7.79
N LEU A 70 -2.45 -1.63 7.29
CA LEU A 70 -2.68 -0.38 8.00
C LEU A 70 -4.06 -0.44 8.67
N ILE A 71 -4.09 -0.26 9.98
CA ILE A 71 -5.32 -0.31 10.77
C ILE A 71 -5.85 1.11 10.95
N LEU A 72 -7.11 1.36 10.58
CA LEU A 72 -7.78 2.66 10.73
C LEU A 72 -9.16 2.49 11.38
N GLU A 73 -9.50 3.35 12.33
CA GLU A 73 -10.85 3.34 12.94
C GLU A 73 -11.92 3.79 11.93
N GLU A 74 -11.59 4.76 11.09
CA GLU A 74 -12.44 5.26 10.01
C GLU A 74 -11.67 5.25 8.69
N PHE A 75 -12.32 4.83 7.61
CA PHE A 75 -11.71 4.82 6.29
C PHE A 75 -11.53 6.25 5.76
N ASP A 76 -10.30 6.69 5.54
CA ASP A 76 -9.98 8.01 5.00
C ASP A 76 -8.75 7.97 4.09
N TRP A 77 -8.96 8.22 2.80
CA TRP A 77 -7.91 8.30 1.78
C TRP A 77 -6.80 9.31 2.12
N THR A 78 -7.14 10.43 2.75
CA THR A 78 -6.17 11.46 3.16
C THR A 78 -5.24 10.91 4.23
N VAL A 79 -5.77 10.16 5.19
CA VAL A 79 -4.98 9.49 6.23
C VAL A 79 -4.12 8.40 5.62
N ILE A 80 -4.69 7.56 4.75
CA ILE A 80 -3.95 6.49 4.05
C ILE A 80 -2.77 7.10 3.28
N LYS A 81 -3.03 8.11 2.44
CA LYS A 81 -2.00 8.80 1.66
C LYS A 81 -0.92 9.41 2.56
N SER A 82 -1.30 10.07 3.65
CA SER A 82 -0.35 10.65 4.61
C SER A 82 0.55 9.59 5.25
N ARG A 83 -0.01 8.42 5.61
CA ARG A 83 0.75 7.31 6.20
C ARG A 83 1.70 6.68 5.19
N VAL A 84 1.25 6.47 3.96
CA VAL A 84 2.08 5.96 2.86
C VAL A 84 3.23 6.93 2.57
N THR A 85 2.96 8.23 2.42
CA THR A 85 4.03 9.22 2.20
C THR A 85 5.10 9.18 3.30
N LYS A 86 4.69 9.06 4.57
CA LYS A 86 5.64 8.90 5.69
C LYS A 86 6.43 7.60 5.61
N LEU A 87 5.79 6.50 5.22
CA LEU A 87 6.45 5.21 5.03
C LEU A 87 7.53 5.28 3.94
N LEU A 88 7.21 5.90 2.80
CA LEU A 88 8.13 6.02 1.66
C LEU A 88 9.42 6.80 2.01
N LEU A 89 9.38 7.72 2.97
CA LEU A 89 10.57 8.42 3.47
C LEU A 89 11.65 7.46 3.98
N HIS A 90 11.27 6.31 4.53
CA HIS A 90 12.23 5.32 5.00
C HIS A 90 13.05 4.72 3.86
N ALA A 91 12.47 4.62 2.66
CA ALA A 91 13.12 4.11 1.46
C ALA A 91 13.83 5.20 0.62
N ASN A 92 13.88 6.45 1.11
CA ASN A 92 14.70 7.47 0.47
C ASN A 92 16.17 7.05 0.41
N GLY A 93 16.81 7.39 -0.71
CA GLY A 93 18.20 7.04 -0.99
C GLY A 93 18.39 5.66 -1.60
N CYS A 94 17.36 4.80 -1.66
CA CYS A 94 17.41 3.56 -2.43
C CYS A 94 17.70 3.86 -3.91
N LYS A 95 18.39 2.92 -4.56
CA LYS A 95 18.82 3.00 -5.97
C LYS A 95 18.10 2.00 -6.86
N THR A 96 17.53 0.95 -6.28
CA THR A 96 16.82 -0.11 -6.99
C THR A 96 15.51 -0.41 -6.30
N TRP A 97 14.53 -0.91 -7.05
CA TRP A 97 13.28 -1.37 -6.47
C TRP A 97 13.51 -2.50 -5.46
N THR A 98 14.49 -3.39 -5.69
CA THR A 98 14.82 -4.47 -4.75
C THR A 98 15.22 -3.94 -3.38
N GLU A 99 16.01 -2.85 -3.33
CA GLU A 99 16.33 -2.18 -2.06
C GLU A 99 15.06 -1.60 -1.40
N VAL A 100 14.17 -0.97 -2.18
CA VAL A 100 12.90 -0.43 -1.68
C VAL A 100 12.04 -1.53 -1.07
N ALA A 101 11.81 -2.62 -1.81
CA ALA A 101 10.99 -3.75 -1.38
C ALA A 101 11.58 -4.44 -0.13
N THR A 102 12.90 -4.55 -0.06
CA THR A 102 13.58 -5.08 1.13
C THR A 102 13.36 -4.17 2.33
N ARG A 103 13.49 -2.86 2.15
CA ARG A 103 13.46 -1.90 3.25
C ARG A 103 12.05 -1.63 3.79
N LEU A 104 11.05 -1.71 2.93
CA LEU A 104 9.64 -1.57 3.28
C LEU A 104 8.95 -2.93 3.51
N SER A 105 9.74 -4.00 3.58
CA SER A 105 9.23 -5.35 3.82
C SER A 105 8.47 -5.40 5.14
N GLY A 106 7.28 -6.00 5.07
CA GLY A 106 6.35 -6.09 6.20
C GLY A 106 5.41 -4.89 6.36
N GLN A 107 5.60 -3.78 5.64
CA GLN A 107 4.65 -2.65 5.62
C GLN A 107 3.89 -2.56 4.29
N ILE A 108 4.57 -2.79 3.17
CA ILE A 108 3.97 -2.94 1.84
C ILE A 108 4.72 -4.06 1.10
N ARG A 109 4.11 -4.61 0.05
CA ARG A 109 4.74 -5.65 -0.79
C ARG A 109 4.59 -5.32 -2.26
N PRO A 110 5.51 -5.74 -3.14
CA PRO A 110 5.31 -5.59 -4.57
C PRO A 110 4.16 -6.46 -5.08
N VAL A 111 3.39 -5.95 -6.05
CA VAL A 111 2.31 -6.71 -6.71
C VAL A 111 2.88 -7.81 -7.61
N SER A 112 4.00 -7.54 -8.29
CA SER A 112 4.70 -8.53 -9.12
C SER A 112 6.19 -8.60 -8.78
N LEU A 113 6.67 -9.83 -8.57
CA LEU A 113 8.09 -10.11 -8.41
C LEU A 113 8.88 -10.02 -9.72
N SER A 114 8.21 -10.00 -10.89
CA SER A 114 8.87 -9.85 -12.18
C SER A 114 9.53 -8.47 -12.37
N CYS A 115 9.14 -7.48 -11.56
CA CYS A 115 9.71 -6.13 -11.56
C CYS A 115 11.09 -6.07 -10.86
N PHE A 116 11.54 -7.17 -10.25
CA PHE A 116 12.80 -7.25 -9.52
C PHE A 116 13.73 -8.25 -10.22
N PRO A 117 14.77 -7.79 -10.92
CA PRO A 117 15.78 -8.71 -11.42
C PRO A 117 16.48 -9.40 -10.23
N TRP A 118 16.59 -10.73 -10.32
CA TRP A 118 17.29 -11.57 -9.34
C TRP A 118 18.79 -11.28 -9.28
#